data_AF-A0A4P9Y5Y3-F1
#
_entry.id   AF-A0A4P9Y5Y3-F1
#
_cell.length_a   1.000
_cell.length_b   1.000
_cell.length_c   1.000
_cell.angle_alpha   90.00
_cell.angle_beta   90.00
_cell.angle_gamma   90.00
#
_symmetry.space_group_name_H-M   'P 1'
#
loop_
_entity.id
_entity.type
_entity.pdbx_description
1 polymer ?
#
loop_
_entity_poly.entity_id
_entity_poly.type
_entity_poly.pdbx_seq_one_letter_code
_entity_poly.pdbx_strand_id
1 'polypeptide(L)' 'MEIDKDEPRYCICHQVSYGEMVGCDGEDCEIEWFHYECVGLTTKPKGDWYCPDCLKKRNRK' A
#
# COMPACT_ATOMS: atom_id res chain seq x y z
N MET A 1 -12.10 8.67 26.20
CA MET A 1 -10.94 8.65 25.29
C MET A 1 -11.45 8.07 23.99
N GLU A 2 -11.83 8.96 23.10
CA GLU A 2 -12.47 8.65 21.83
C GLU A 2 -11.32 8.40 20.87
N ILE A 3 -11.11 7.13 20.51
CA ILE A 3 -10.16 6.80 19.45
C ILE A 3 -10.86 7.29 18.19
N ASP A 4 -10.44 8.46 17.68
CA ASP A 4 -10.97 9.09 16.48
C ASP A 4 -11.15 8.04 15.37
N LYS A 5 -12.43 7.70 15.10
CA LYS A 5 -12.84 6.70 14.10
C LYS A 5 -12.63 7.17 12.66
N ASP A 6 -11.97 8.31 12.47
CA ASP A 6 -11.84 9.03 11.21
C ASP A 6 -10.53 8.74 10.48
N GLU A 7 -9.64 7.89 11.00
CA GLU A 7 -8.42 7.56 10.24
C GLU A 7 -8.77 6.66 9.04
N PRO A 8 -8.53 7.14 7.80
CA PRO A 8 -8.77 6.35 6.60
C PRO A 8 -7.90 5.08 6.63
N ARG A 9 -8.54 3.96 6.32
CA ARG A 9 -7.90 2.65 6.30
C ARG A 9 -7.22 2.45 4.96
N TYR A 10 -5.91 2.26 5.01
CA TYR A 10 -5.07 1.98 3.84
C TYR A 10 -4.61 0.52 3.86
N CYS A 11 -3.88 0.15 2.80
CA CYS A 11 -3.30 -1.17 2.60
C CYS A 11 -4.34 -2.30 2.46
N ILE A 12 -3.90 -3.47 2.00
CA ILE A 12 -4.73 -4.69 1.95
C ILE A 12 -5.18 -5.19 3.33
N CYS A 13 -4.55 -4.70 4.40
CA CYS A 13 -4.91 -5.06 5.77
C CYS A 13 -6.05 -4.20 6.33
N HIS A 14 -6.51 -3.17 5.60
CA HIS A 14 -7.53 -2.22 6.04
C HIS A 14 -7.21 -1.64 7.43
N GLN A 15 -5.96 -1.24 7.63
CA GLN A 15 -5.48 -0.60 8.86
C GLN A 15 -5.13 0.85 8.60
N VAL A 16 -5.04 1.64 9.67
CA VAL A 16 -4.61 3.04 9.60
C VAL A 16 -3.17 3.13 9.06
N SER A 17 -2.77 4.32 8.63
CA SER A 17 -1.36 4.58 8.32
C SER A 17 -0.51 4.43 9.58
N TYR A 18 0.41 3.47 9.59
CA TYR A 18 1.37 3.32 10.69
C TYR A 18 2.74 2.91 10.13
N GLY A 19 3.81 3.42 10.74
CA GLY A 19 5.18 3.09 10.35
C GLY A 19 5.55 3.56 8.94
N GLU A 20 6.23 2.69 8.18
CA GLU A 20 6.69 2.96 6.82
C GLU A 20 5.64 2.52 5.78
N MET A 21 5.28 3.46 4.90
CA MET A 21 4.30 3.23 3.84
C MET A 21 4.91 3.52 2.47
N VAL A 22 4.48 2.74 1.48
CA VAL A 22 4.85 2.86 0.07
C VAL A 22 3.61 3.22 -0.75
N GLY A 23 3.80 4.14 -1.70
CA GLY A 23 2.80 4.46 -2.71
C GLY A 23 2.93 3.50 -3.90
N CYS A 24 1.81 2.93 -4.34
CA CYS A 24 1.71 2.19 -5.57
C CYS A 24 1.61 3.15 -6.76
N ASP A 25 2.50 3.03 -7.71
CA ASP A 25 2.52 3.80 -8.97
C ASP A 25 1.51 3.25 -10.01
N GLY A 26 0.69 2.26 -9.63
CA GLY A 26 -0.31 1.71 -10.53
C GLY A 26 -1.44 2.70 -10.76
N GLU A 27 -1.61 3.15 -12.01
CA GLU A 27 -2.68 4.09 -12.42
C GLU A 27 -4.11 3.59 -12.11
N ASP A 28 -4.28 2.28 -11.96
CA ASP A 28 -5.54 1.59 -11.63
C ASP A 28 -5.57 1.07 -10.17
N CYS A 29 -4.73 1.62 -9.28
CA CYS A 29 -4.67 1.20 -7.88
C CYS A 29 -5.70 1.95 -7.04
N GLU A 30 -6.71 1.27 -6.51
CA GLU A 30 -7.75 1.88 -5.67
C GLU A 30 -7.28 2.28 -4.27
N ILE A 31 -6.22 1.62 -3.76
CA ILE A 31 -5.72 1.84 -2.39
C ILE A 31 -4.58 2.87 -2.37
N GLU A 32 -3.74 2.87 -3.42
CA GLU A 32 -2.52 3.67 -3.60
C GLU A 32 -1.45 3.54 -2.49
N TRP A 33 -1.78 3.15 -1.27
CA TRP A 33 -0.88 3.18 -0.12
C TRP A 33 -0.84 1.85 0.63
N PHE A 34 0.38 1.34 0.87
CA PHE A 34 0.59 0.04 1.48
C PHE A 34 1.69 0.08 2.54
N HIS A 35 1.54 -0.69 3.61
CA HIS A 35 2.59 -0.84 4.62
C HIS A 35 3.71 -1.71 4.10
N TYR A 36 4.95 -1.36 4.46
CA TYR A 36 6.14 -2.11 4.05
C TYR A 36 6.03 -3.59 4.44
N GLU A 37 5.64 -3.86 5.68
CA GLU A 37 5.50 -5.23 6.20
C GLU A 37 4.41 -6.03 5.46
N CYS A 38 3.29 -5.40 5.11
CA CYS A 38 2.20 -6.08 4.40
C CYS A 38 2.59 -6.49 2.97
N VAL A 39 3.55 -5.80 2.37
CA VAL A 39 4.01 -6.06 1.00
C VAL A 39 5.42 -6.64 0.93
N GLY A 40 6.00 -6.97 2.09
CA GLY A 40 7.35 -7.53 2.21
C GLY A 40 8.48 -6.57 1.85
N LEU A 41 8.23 -5.25 1.87
CA LEU A 41 9.29 -4.25 1.80
C LEU A 41 9.94 -4.09 3.17
N THR A 42 11.25 -3.89 3.16
CA THR A 42 12.04 -3.59 4.36
C THR A 42 12.76 -2.25 4.24
N THR A 43 12.80 -1.68 3.02
CA THR A 43 13.47 -0.43 2.71
C THR A 43 12.72 0.29 1.61
N LYS A 44 12.84 1.61 1.58
CA LYS A 44 12.26 2.43 0.51
C LYS A 44 12.71 1.95 -0.87
N PRO A 45 11.79 1.53 -1.74
CA PRO A 45 12.15 1.13 -3.09
C PRO A 45 12.76 2.32 -3.83
N LYS A 46 13.83 2.06 -4.60
CA LYS A 46 14.42 3.06 -5.50
C LYS A 46 13.66 3.04 -6.82
N GLY A 47 12.75 3.99 -7.00
CA GLY A 47 11.94 4.15 -8.22
C GLY A 47 10.48 3.75 -8.01
N ASP A 48 9.80 3.49 -9.12
CA ASP A 48 8.37 3.15 -9.15
C ASP A 48 8.13 1.79 -8.51
N TRP A 49 7.26 1.79 -7.50
CA TRP A 49 6.86 0.58 -6.81
C TRP A 49 5.39 0.28 -7.11
N TYR A 50 5.11 -1.00 -7.35
CA TYR A 50 3.76 -1.46 -7.68
C TYR A 50 3.33 -2.49 -6.65
N CYS A 51 2.08 -2.40 -6.20
CA CYS A 51 1.50 -3.33 -5.26
C CYS A 51 1.34 -4.73 -5.88
N PRO A 52 1.24 -5.80 -5.08
CA PRO A 52 1.11 -7.16 -5.59
C PRO A 52 -0.11 -7.36 -6.49
N ASP A 53 -1.16 -6.54 -6.35
CA ASP A 53 -2.32 -6.57 -7.24
C ASP A 53 -2.01 -5.99 -8.62
N CYS A 54 -1.44 -4.78 -8.69
CA CYS A 54 -0.96 -4.17 -9.93
C CYS A 54 0.11 -5.03 -10.62
N LEU A 55 1.01 -5.65 -9.85
CA LEU A 55 2.01 -6.61 -10.35
C LEU A 55 1.36 -7.88 -10.94
N LYS A 56 0.27 -8.38 -10.37
CA LYS A 56 -0.49 -9.51 -10.93
C LYS A 56 -1.24 -9.11 -12.20
N LYS A 57 -1.88 -7.93 -12.21
CA LYS A 57 -2.59 -7.39 -13.37
C LYS A 57 -1.66 -7.22 -14.57
N ARG A 58 -0.44 -6.69 -14.37
CA ARG A 58 0.53 -6.49 -15.47
C ARG A 58 1.12 -7.79 -16.04
N ASN A 59 1.29 -8.84 -15.21
CA ASN A 59 1.93 -10.10 -15.62
C ASN A 59 0.98 -11.06 -16.36
N ARG A 60 -0.30 -10.70 -16.53
CA ARG A 60 -1.31 -11.56 -17.14
C ARG A 60 -1.47 -11.34 -18.64
N LYS A 61 -0.43 -10.84 -19.31
CA LYS A 61 -0.42 -10.47 -20.73
C LYS A 61 0.52 -11.36 -21.53
#